data_AF-C7MLF1-F1
#
_entry.id   AF-C7MLF1-F1
#
_cell.length_a   1.000
_cell.length_b   1.000
_cell.length_c   1.000
_cell.angle_alpha   90.00
_cell.angle_beta   90.00
_cell.angle_gamma   90.00
#
_symmetry.space_group_name_H-M   'P 1'
#
loop_
_entity.id
_entity.type
_entity.pdbx_description
1 polymer ?
#
loop_
_entity_poly.entity_id
_entity_poly.type
_entity_poly.pdbx_seq_one_letter_code
_entity_poly.pdbx_strand_id
1 'polypeptide(L)'
;MLTYVPRFIPDIVQAAPFVLAFAILCARPLHRRPLAFYIPIAVIVTLVSLPDTCNVIMAGNTPAPLQSYGVALEGARKAVPLFDDVIDIITGACTGVWFYLIVMFIGVLHRGPVVKKLYSARSELSVLGGIIVMGHVMRVLAFPFYFTSEQFRAVWGIPAVWFMFFAAVIVGVFLTIVFLIPWITSFKFIRRQMPASTWRKVQKLAYPFMFLMLLQGLFLGVGHAAYGWPFDSQISMRLIASNPASYVIDLARYVGQAWIYFFFICVYSALLVRRRAERKREARESMTSTKVSCEAPEGKTDMVVNRGASESKTDTKVGREVSESNHDESASLKTAEGSKRDA
;
A
#
# COMPACT_ATOMS: atom_id res chain seq x y z
N MET A 1 -18.28 -2.42 9.71
CA MET A 1 -18.14 -1.46 8.59
C MET A 1 -19.43 -0.66 8.46
N LEU A 2 -19.24 0.64 8.23
CA LEU A 2 -20.14 1.79 8.44
C LEU A 2 -21.62 1.50 8.72
N THR A 3 -22.05 1.80 9.94
CA THR A 3 -23.42 1.63 10.45
C THR A 3 -24.46 2.40 9.62
N TYR A 4 -24.06 3.49 8.96
CA TYR A 4 -24.93 4.37 8.16
C TYR A 4 -24.98 3.98 6.68
N VAL A 5 -24.13 3.06 6.23
CA VAL A 5 -24.12 2.58 4.85
C VAL A 5 -24.98 1.31 4.79
N PRO A 6 -25.86 1.19 3.78
CA PRO A 6 -26.64 -0.02 3.61
C PRO A 6 -25.76 -1.28 3.66
N ARG A 7 -26.09 -2.20 4.57
CA ARG A 7 -25.29 -3.41 4.83
C ARG A 7 -25.05 -4.23 3.56
N PHE A 8 -25.88 -4.18 2.52
CA PHE A 8 -25.61 -4.94 1.29
C PHE A 8 -24.36 -4.45 0.53
N ILE A 9 -23.87 -3.24 0.80
CA ILE A 9 -22.69 -2.68 0.14
C ILE A 9 -21.44 -3.38 0.70
N PRO A 10 -20.60 -3.98 -0.16
CA PRO A 10 -19.38 -4.67 0.26
C PRO A 10 -18.43 -3.76 1.04
N ASP A 11 -17.78 -4.28 2.09
CA ASP A 11 -16.86 -3.54 2.96
C ASP A 11 -15.71 -2.91 2.16
N ILE A 12 -15.25 -3.61 1.12
CA ILE A 12 -14.24 -3.09 0.20
C ILE A 12 -14.73 -1.82 -0.52
N VAL A 13 -16.01 -1.68 -0.84
CA VAL A 13 -16.55 -0.45 -1.45
C VAL A 13 -16.65 0.66 -0.42
N GLN A 14 -17.07 0.32 0.81
CA GLN A 14 -17.22 1.29 1.89
C GLN A 14 -15.89 1.95 2.27
N ALA A 15 -14.78 1.20 2.29
CA ALA A 15 -13.45 1.72 2.60
C ALA A 15 -12.87 2.62 1.49
N ALA A 16 -13.28 2.43 0.23
CA ALA A 16 -12.71 3.08 -0.94
C ALA A 16 -12.66 4.62 -0.87
N PRO A 17 -13.79 5.34 -0.63
CA PRO A 17 -13.79 6.81 -0.65
C PRO A 17 -12.86 7.40 0.42
N PHE A 18 -12.80 6.82 1.62
CA PHE A 18 -11.98 7.31 2.72
C PHE A 18 -10.49 7.17 2.41
N VAL A 19 -10.06 5.99 1.93
CA VAL A 19 -8.65 5.76 1.64
C VAL A 19 -8.19 6.54 0.41
N LEU A 20 -9.03 6.65 -0.63
CA LEU A 20 -8.73 7.45 -1.80
C LEU A 20 -8.63 8.95 -1.46
N ALA A 21 -9.58 9.47 -0.69
CA ALA A 21 -9.55 10.85 -0.21
C ALA A 21 -8.29 11.12 0.63
N PHE A 22 -7.99 10.24 1.59
CA PHE A 22 -6.78 10.32 2.39
C PHE A 22 -5.52 10.29 1.53
N ALA A 23 -5.40 9.34 0.59
CA ALA A 23 -4.22 9.22 -0.26
C ALA A 23 -4.01 10.47 -1.14
N ILE A 24 -5.08 11.04 -1.69
CA ILE A 24 -4.99 12.22 -2.56
C ILE A 24 -4.69 13.49 -1.76
N LEU A 25 -5.36 13.69 -0.62
CA LEU A 25 -5.20 14.88 0.22
C LEU A 25 -3.86 14.85 0.96
N CYS A 26 -3.53 13.72 1.57
CA CYS A 26 -2.37 13.57 2.44
C CYS A 26 -1.08 13.18 1.71
N ALA A 27 -1.08 12.91 0.39
CA ALA A 27 0.16 12.52 -0.32
C ALA A 27 1.36 13.47 -0.09
N ARG A 28 1.15 14.79 -0.14
CA ARG A 28 2.23 15.77 0.10
C ARG A 28 2.64 15.83 1.58
N PRO A 29 1.71 16.02 2.55
CA PRO A 29 2.03 15.97 3.98
C PRO A 29 2.73 14.67 4.41
N LEU A 30 2.22 13.53 3.94
CA LEU A 30 2.72 12.20 4.27
C LEU A 30 4.16 12.01 3.78
N HIS A 31 4.49 12.52 2.60
CA HIS A 31 5.86 12.44 2.08
C HIS A 31 6.84 13.33 2.88
N ARG A 32 6.40 14.51 3.33
CA ARG A 32 7.26 15.45 4.09
C ARG A 32 7.48 15.02 5.54
N ARG A 33 6.43 14.55 6.23
CA ARG A 33 6.47 14.18 7.66
C ARG A 33 5.77 12.83 7.88
N PRO A 34 6.35 11.71 7.42
CA PRO A 34 5.71 10.40 7.49
C PRO A 34 5.45 9.93 8.93
N LEU A 35 6.36 10.22 9.86
CA LEU A 35 6.25 9.78 11.26
C LEU A 35 5.02 10.34 11.97
N ALA A 36 4.60 11.56 11.60
CA ALA A 36 3.41 12.20 12.18
C ALA A 36 2.12 11.43 11.86
N PHE A 37 2.10 10.64 10.79
CA PHE A 37 0.98 9.77 10.44
C PHE A 37 1.17 8.34 10.97
N TYR A 38 2.39 7.83 10.95
CA TYR A 38 2.65 6.45 11.37
C TYR A 38 2.42 6.24 12.85
N ILE A 39 2.88 7.16 13.71
CA ILE A 39 2.84 6.98 15.16
C ILE A 39 1.39 6.92 15.67
N PRO A 40 0.50 7.89 15.36
CA PRO A 40 -0.88 7.83 15.86
C PRO A 40 -1.63 6.60 15.35
N ILE A 41 -1.49 6.25 14.07
CA ILE A 41 -2.15 5.08 13.50
C ILE A 41 -1.61 3.79 14.13
N ALA A 42 -0.29 3.67 14.29
CA ALA A 42 0.32 2.52 14.94
C ALA A 42 -0.13 2.37 16.40
N VAL A 43 -0.25 3.47 17.15
CA VAL A 43 -0.77 3.47 18.52
C VAL A 43 -2.21 2.97 18.55
N ILE A 44 -3.10 3.53 17.72
CA ILE A 44 -4.50 3.10 17.64
C ILE A 44 -4.60 1.63 17.28
N VAL A 45 -3.91 1.21 16.21
CA VAL A 45 -3.88 -0.18 15.75
C VAL A 45 -3.37 -1.11 16.84
N THR A 46 -2.32 -0.74 17.55
CA THR A 46 -1.76 -1.55 18.65
C THR A 46 -2.78 -1.66 19.78
N LEU A 47 -3.34 -0.54 20.25
CA LEU A 47 -4.33 -0.52 21.33
C LEU A 47 -5.57 -1.37 20.98
N VAL A 48 -6.01 -1.31 19.73
CA VAL A 48 -7.14 -2.09 19.23
C VAL A 48 -6.83 -3.58 19.13
N SER A 49 -5.63 -3.94 18.65
CA SER A 49 -5.25 -5.34 18.44
C SER A 49 -4.66 -6.02 19.68
N LEU A 50 -4.29 -5.27 20.72
CA LEU A 50 -3.59 -5.77 21.90
C LEU A 50 -4.34 -6.91 22.64
N PRO A 51 -5.65 -6.80 22.93
CA PRO A 51 -6.37 -7.86 23.66
C PRO A 51 -6.34 -9.19 22.89
N ASP A 52 -6.70 -9.15 21.61
CA ASP A 52 -6.73 -10.32 20.73
C ASP A 52 -5.32 -10.92 20.58
N THR A 53 -4.32 -10.06 20.36
CA THR A 53 -2.93 -10.48 20.18
C THR A 53 -2.40 -11.21 21.41
N CYS A 54 -2.61 -10.65 22.60
CA CYS A 54 -2.17 -11.29 23.83
C CYS A 54 -2.96 -12.56 24.13
N ASN A 55 -4.25 -12.60 23.79
CA ASN A 55 -5.07 -13.81 23.92
C ASN A 55 -4.47 -14.96 23.10
N VAL A 56 -4.02 -14.68 21.89
CA VAL A 56 -3.35 -15.66 21.04
C VAL A 56 -1.96 -16.02 21.57
N ILE A 57 -1.11 -15.04 21.87
CA ILE A 57 0.28 -15.28 22.31
C ILE A 57 0.34 -16.05 23.63
N MET A 58 -0.60 -15.79 24.55
CA MET A 58 -0.67 -16.43 25.86
C MET A 58 -1.60 -17.64 25.89
N ALA A 59 -2.03 -18.15 24.73
CA ALA A 59 -2.89 -19.32 24.59
C ALA A 59 -4.15 -19.29 25.49
N GLY A 60 -4.82 -18.14 25.57
CA GLY A 60 -6.00 -17.95 26.42
C GLY A 60 -5.72 -17.41 27.83
N ASN A 61 -4.46 -17.42 28.29
CA ASN A 61 -4.09 -17.01 29.64
C ASN A 61 -3.78 -15.51 29.76
N THR A 62 -4.62 -14.66 29.16
CA THR A 62 -4.43 -13.20 29.25
C THR A 62 -4.59 -12.68 30.68
N PRO A 63 -3.70 -11.79 31.16
CA PRO A 63 -3.84 -11.15 32.47
C PRO A 63 -5.18 -10.44 32.63
N ALA A 64 -5.77 -10.50 33.84
CA ALA A 64 -7.06 -9.88 34.14
C ALA A 64 -7.18 -8.39 33.75
N PRO A 65 -6.14 -7.54 33.92
CA PRO A 65 -6.21 -6.15 33.45
C PRO A 65 -6.45 -6.03 31.94
N LEU A 66 -5.86 -6.94 31.16
CA LEU A 66 -5.94 -6.90 29.71
C LEU A 66 -7.27 -7.45 29.18
N GLN A 67 -7.82 -8.48 29.83
CA GLN A 67 -9.18 -8.94 29.56
C GLN A 67 -10.20 -7.84 29.86
N SER A 68 -10.05 -7.16 31.01
CA SER A 68 -10.91 -6.04 31.40
C SER A 68 -10.82 -4.89 30.41
N TYR A 69 -9.62 -4.58 29.92
CA TYR A 69 -9.42 -3.60 28.85
C TYR A 69 -10.11 -4.02 27.55
N GLY A 70 -10.03 -5.29 27.14
CA GLY A 70 -10.73 -5.79 25.95
C GLY A 70 -12.25 -5.62 26.05
N VAL A 71 -12.84 -6.00 27.19
CA VAL A 71 -14.28 -5.83 27.46
C VAL A 71 -14.66 -4.35 27.49
N ALA A 72 -13.86 -3.50 28.14
CA ALA A 72 -14.10 -2.06 28.19
C ALA A 72 -14.02 -1.42 26.79
N LEU A 73 -13.06 -1.83 25.97
CA LEU A 73 -12.92 -1.36 24.59
C LEU A 73 -14.13 -1.78 23.74
N GLU A 74 -14.59 -3.01 23.86
CA GLU A 74 -15.78 -3.49 23.15
C GLU A 74 -17.05 -2.79 23.63
N GLY A 75 -17.16 -2.54 24.93
CA GLY A 75 -18.21 -1.71 25.52
C GLY A 75 -18.21 -0.29 24.97
N ALA A 76 -17.03 0.34 24.89
CA ALA A 76 -16.88 1.69 24.33
C ALA A 76 -17.28 1.75 22.85
N ARG A 77 -16.89 0.75 22.04
CA ARG A 77 -17.30 0.61 20.63
C ARG A 77 -18.81 0.55 20.46
N LYS A 78 -19.49 -0.22 21.33
CA LYS A 78 -20.94 -0.37 21.29
C LYS A 78 -21.69 0.83 21.87
N ALA A 79 -21.11 1.53 22.84
CA ALA A 79 -21.77 2.62 23.56
C ALA A 79 -21.71 3.97 22.84
N VAL A 80 -20.62 4.26 22.12
CA VAL A 80 -20.43 5.56 21.45
C VAL A 80 -20.84 5.45 19.98
N PRO A 81 -21.86 6.21 19.52
CA PRO A 81 -22.22 6.25 18.11
C PRO A 81 -21.01 6.61 17.24
N LEU A 82 -20.87 5.98 16.07
CA LEU A 82 -19.75 6.16 15.12
C LEU A 82 -18.37 5.68 15.61
N PHE A 83 -18.17 5.38 16.89
CA PHE A 83 -16.84 5.01 17.36
C PHE A 83 -16.36 3.68 16.77
N ASP A 84 -17.23 2.68 16.72
CA ASP A 84 -16.94 1.40 16.06
C ASP A 84 -16.62 1.60 14.57
N ASP A 85 -17.41 2.41 13.87
CA ASP A 85 -17.21 2.74 12.46
C ASP A 85 -15.83 3.38 12.18
N VAL A 86 -15.41 4.32 13.04
CA VAL A 86 -14.11 4.98 12.93
C VAL A 86 -12.97 4.00 13.20
N ILE A 87 -13.10 3.15 14.23
CA ILE A 87 -12.11 2.12 14.54
C ILE A 87 -12.01 1.11 13.40
N ASP A 88 -13.13 0.69 12.81
CA ASP A 88 -13.19 -0.20 11.67
C ASP A 88 -12.53 0.41 10.43
N ILE A 89 -12.73 1.71 10.16
CA ILE A 89 -12.04 2.38 9.06
C ILE A 89 -10.54 2.42 9.30
N ILE A 90 -10.08 2.76 10.50
CA ILE A 90 -8.65 2.93 10.78
C ILE A 90 -7.92 1.59 10.86
N THR A 91 -8.57 0.55 11.37
CA THR A 91 -7.94 -0.75 11.68
C THR A 91 -8.39 -1.89 10.76
N GLY A 92 -9.34 -1.64 9.85
CA GLY A 92 -9.94 -2.64 9.00
C GLY A 92 -9.03 -3.19 7.91
N ALA A 93 -9.20 -4.48 7.60
CA ALA A 93 -8.45 -5.15 6.54
C ALA A 93 -8.66 -4.50 5.17
N CYS A 94 -9.91 -4.15 4.83
CA CYS A 94 -10.26 -3.51 3.56
C CYS A 94 -9.55 -2.16 3.37
N THR A 95 -9.37 -1.38 4.44
CA THR A 95 -8.60 -0.14 4.41
C THR A 95 -7.14 -0.41 4.05
N GLY A 96 -6.52 -1.38 4.71
CA GLY A 96 -5.17 -1.84 4.39
C GLY A 96 -5.03 -2.33 2.94
N VAL A 97 -5.99 -3.12 2.47
CA VAL A 97 -6.06 -3.58 1.07
C VAL A 97 -6.09 -2.39 0.11
N TRP A 98 -6.90 -1.36 0.36
CA TRP A 98 -6.96 -0.17 -0.50
C TRP A 98 -5.63 0.59 -0.60
N PHE A 99 -4.89 0.74 0.50
CA PHE A 99 -3.56 1.32 0.44
C PHE A 99 -2.66 0.54 -0.52
N TYR A 100 -2.70 -0.78 -0.46
CA TYR A 100 -1.94 -1.64 -1.38
C TYR A 100 -2.46 -1.61 -2.81
N LEU A 101 -3.79 -1.57 -3.02
CA LEU A 101 -4.37 -1.37 -4.35
C LEU A 101 -3.84 -0.08 -4.96
N ILE A 102 -3.91 1.05 -4.26
CA ILE A 102 -3.40 2.33 -4.74
C ILE A 102 -1.92 2.20 -5.11
N VAL A 103 -1.09 1.68 -4.21
CA VAL A 103 0.37 1.50 -4.41
C VAL A 103 0.69 0.63 -5.63
N MET A 104 -0.08 -0.41 -5.90
CA MET A 104 0.15 -1.30 -7.03
C MET A 104 -0.40 -0.72 -8.35
N PHE A 105 -1.60 -0.14 -8.32
CA PHE A 105 -2.24 0.46 -9.50
C PHE A 105 -1.45 1.67 -10.03
N ILE A 106 -0.89 2.53 -9.18
CA ILE A 106 -0.02 3.64 -9.64
C ILE A 106 1.24 3.15 -10.38
N GLY A 107 1.61 1.87 -10.26
CA GLY A 107 2.73 1.27 -11.01
C GLY A 107 2.37 0.82 -12.43
N VAL A 108 1.08 0.65 -12.72
CA VAL A 108 0.58 0.18 -14.02
C VAL A 108 -0.21 1.24 -14.79
N LEU A 109 -0.75 2.26 -14.10
CA LEU A 109 -1.46 3.38 -14.72
C LEU A 109 -0.52 4.36 -15.45
N HIS A 110 -1.07 5.07 -16.44
CA HIS A 110 -0.39 6.18 -17.12
C HIS A 110 -0.08 7.33 -16.15
N ARG A 111 1.04 8.02 -16.38
CA ARG A 111 1.56 9.06 -15.47
C ARG A 111 0.85 10.41 -15.60
N GLY A 112 -0.43 10.45 -15.28
CA GLY A 112 -1.18 11.70 -15.10
C GLY A 112 -0.75 12.48 -13.85
N PRO A 113 -1.25 13.71 -13.65
CA PRO A 113 -0.89 14.57 -12.51
C PRO A 113 -1.14 13.92 -11.15
N VAL A 114 -2.29 13.26 -10.99
CA VAL A 114 -2.68 12.56 -9.74
C VAL A 114 -1.76 11.36 -9.48
N VAL A 115 -1.47 10.57 -10.52
CA VAL A 115 -0.58 9.40 -10.42
C VAL A 115 0.83 9.85 -10.05
N LYS A 116 1.37 10.92 -10.66
CA LYS A 116 2.68 11.48 -10.31
C LYS A 116 2.72 11.93 -8.84
N LYS A 117 1.66 12.60 -8.35
CA LYS A 117 1.55 13.03 -6.96
C LYS A 117 1.56 11.82 -6.00
N LEU A 118 0.74 10.80 -6.25
CA LEU A 118 0.69 9.57 -5.45
C LEU A 118 2.00 8.77 -5.52
N TYR A 119 2.67 8.78 -6.67
CA TYR A 119 3.95 8.09 -6.87
C TYR A 119 5.04 8.62 -5.94
N SER A 120 5.04 9.93 -5.62
CA SER A 120 6.00 10.51 -4.68
C SER A 120 5.88 9.98 -3.25
N ALA A 121 4.65 9.63 -2.83
CA ALA A 121 4.35 9.11 -1.49
C ALA A 121 4.12 7.58 -1.49
N ARG A 122 4.51 6.90 -2.57
CA ARG A 122 4.21 5.47 -2.78
C ARG A 122 4.73 4.58 -1.65
N SER A 123 5.98 4.77 -1.25
CA SER A 123 6.58 3.96 -0.19
C SER A 123 5.93 4.25 1.16
N GLU A 124 5.56 5.51 1.41
CA GLU A 124 4.91 5.92 2.64
C GLU A 124 3.49 5.36 2.78
N LEU A 125 2.72 5.35 1.68
CA LEU A 125 1.40 4.70 1.63
C LEU A 125 1.50 3.19 1.86
N SER A 126 2.54 2.53 1.36
CA SER A 126 2.81 1.10 1.58
C SER A 126 3.13 0.79 3.05
N VAL A 127 3.94 1.63 3.70
CA VAL A 127 4.26 1.47 5.13
C VAL A 127 3.00 1.65 5.99
N LEU A 128 2.23 2.71 5.74
CA LEU A 128 1.00 3.00 6.46
C LEU A 128 -0.05 1.90 6.28
N GLY A 129 -0.29 1.47 5.04
CA GLY A 129 -1.17 0.33 4.75
C GLY A 129 -0.73 -0.94 5.46
N GLY A 130 0.58 -1.21 5.49
CA GLY A 130 1.10 -2.39 6.18
C GLY A 130 1.05 -2.32 7.71
N ILE A 131 1.09 -1.13 8.33
CA ILE A 131 0.81 -1.01 9.78
C ILE A 131 -0.62 -1.49 10.07
N ILE A 132 -1.60 -1.06 9.26
CA ILE A 132 -3.00 -1.44 9.40
C ILE A 132 -3.18 -2.95 9.14
N VAL A 133 -2.61 -3.46 8.03
CA VAL A 133 -2.68 -4.89 7.69
C VAL A 133 -2.00 -5.75 8.76
N MET A 134 -0.84 -5.34 9.26
CA MET A 134 -0.17 -6.07 10.35
C MET A 134 -1.05 -6.13 11.59
N GLY A 135 -1.66 -5.00 11.98
CA GLY A 135 -2.62 -4.98 13.08
C GLY A 135 -3.79 -5.94 12.89
N HIS A 136 -4.30 -6.06 11.66
CA HIS A 136 -5.32 -7.05 11.32
C HIS A 136 -4.77 -8.48 11.42
N VAL A 137 -3.60 -8.77 10.84
CA VAL A 137 -2.95 -10.09 10.88
C VAL A 137 -2.75 -10.56 12.31
N MET A 138 -2.33 -9.67 13.22
CA MET A 138 -2.15 -10.03 14.63
C MET A 138 -3.46 -10.46 15.32
N ARG A 139 -4.59 -9.83 14.98
CA ARG A 139 -5.91 -10.21 15.53
C ARG A 139 -6.39 -11.57 15.02
N VAL A 140 -6.08 -11.89 13.77
CA VAL A 140 -6.54 -13.13 13.12
C VAL A 140 -5.47 -14.22 13.07
N LEU A 141 -4.37 -14.05 13.83
CA LEU A 141 -3.23 -14.97 13.79
C LEU A 141 -3.62 -16.41 14.20
N ALA A 142 -4.58 -16.54 15.13
CA ALA A 142 -5.08 -17.84 15.56
C ALA A 142 -6.10 -18.48 14.61
N PHE A 143 -6.64 -17.72 13.63
CA PHE A 143 -7.74 -18.17 12.79
C PHE A 143 -7.45 -19.49 12.03
N PRO A 144 -6.25 -19.74 11.48
CA PRO A 144 -5.90 -21.03 10.87
C PRO A 144 -6.03 -22.22 11.83
N PHE A 145 -5.74 -22.04 13.12
CA PHE A 145 -5.79 -23.12 14.11
C PHE A 145 -7.23 -23.52 14.46
N TYR A 146 -8.22 -22.63 14.29
CA TYR A 146 -9.61 -22.97 14.53
C TYR A 146 -10.13 -24.09 13.62
N PHE A 147 -9.54 -24.29 12.44
CA PHE A 147 -9.90 -25.42 11.56
C PHE A 147 -9.48 -26.80 12.09
N THR A 148 -8.68 -26.85 13.16
CA THR A 148 -8.38 -28.12 13.86
C THR A 148 -9.55 -28.57 14.75
N SER A 149 -10.42 -27.65 15.16
CA SER A 149 -11.63 -27.94 15.93
C SER A 149 -12.73 -28.49 15.02
N GLU A 150 -13.30 -29.63 15.40
CA GLU A 150 -14.44 -30.22 14.70
C GLU A 150 -15.69 -29.33 14.80
N GLN A 151 -15.91 -28.71 15.95
CA GLN A 151 -17.02 -27.79 16.19
C GLN A 151 -16.96 -26.60 15.23
N PHE A 152 -15.77 -26.00 15.05
CA PHE A 152 -15.60 -24.90 14.11
C PHE A 152 -15.91 -25.33 12.67
N ARG A 153 -15.39 -26.49 12.23
CA ARG A 153 -15.68 -27.03 10.89
C ARG A 153 -17.17 -27.31 10.68
N ALA A 154 -17.84 -27.86 11.70
CA ALA A 154 -19.27 -28.16 11.66
C ALA A 154 -20.14 -26.89 11.54
N VAL A 155 -19.74 -25.78 12.19
CA VAL A 155 -20.43 -24.49 12.08
C VAL A 155 -20.42 -23.95 10.66
N TRP A 156 -19.33 -24.14 9.91
CA TRP A 156 -19.20 -23.67 8.53
C TRP A 156 -19.93 -24.54 7.51
N GLY A 157 -19.94 -25.86 7.69
CA GLY A 157 -20.55 -26.80 6.73
C GLY A 157 -19.83 -26.87 5.38
N ILE A 158 -20.28 -27.77 4.50
CA ILE A 158 -19.66 -28.03 3.19
C ILE A 158 -20.52 -27.37 2.09
N PRO A 159 -19.95 -26.54 1.19
CA PRO A 159 -18.53 -26.36 0.89
C PRO A 159 -17.86 -25.16 1.57
N ALA A 160 -18.58 -24.34 2.34
CA ALA A 160 -18.05 -23.10 2.92
C ALA A 160 -16.76 -23.30 3.74
N VAL A 161 -16.70 -24.37 4.54
CA VAL A 161 -15.52 -24.72 5.34
C VAL A 161 -14.27 -24.89 4.47
N TRP A 162 -14.39 -25.43 3.25
CA TRP A 162 -13.25 -25.66 2.37
C TRP A 162 -12.73 -24.35 1.77
N PHE A 163 -13.63 -23.45 1.36
CA PHE A 163 -13.23 -22.12 0.90
C PHE A 163 -12.58 -21.31 2.02
N MET A 164 -13.14 -21.39 3.23
CA MET A 164 -12.60 -20.74 4.42
C MET A 164 -11.24 -21.31 4.82
N PHE A 165 -11.07 -22.62 4.79
CA PHE A 165 -9.79 -23.28 5.04
C PHE A 165 -8.75 -22.87 4.00
N PHE A 166 -9.11 -22.90 2.71
CA PHE A 166 -8.21 -22.51 1.63
C PHE A 166 -7.79 -21.04 1.77
N ALA A 167 -8.72 -20.14 2.07
CA ALA A 167 -8.42 -18.74 2.34
C ALA A 167 -7.52 -18.58 3.55
N ALA A 168 -7.88 -19.12 4.71
CA ALA A 168 -7.18 -18.86 5.96
C ALA A 168 -5.81 -19.54 6.02
N VAL A 169 -5.73 -20.81 5.67
CA VAL A 169 -4.57 -21.67 5.91
C VAL A 169 -3.62 -21.65 4.72
N ILE A 170 -4.15 -21.81 3.50
CA ILE A 170 -3.30 -21.85 2.32
C ILE A 170 -2.95 -20.42 1.90
N VAL A 171 -3.92 -19.67 1.38
CA VAL A 171 -3.66 -18.34 0.82
C VAL A 171 -3.15 -17.38 1.90
N GLY A 172 -3.77 -17.37 3.09
CA GLY A 172 -3.46 -16.43 4.17
C GLY A 172 -2.05 -16.56 4.73
N VAL A 173 -1.58 -17.79 4.95
CA VAL A 173 -0.22 -18.03 5.47
C VAL A 173 0.83 -17.62 4.43
N PHE A 174 0.67 -18.06 3.18
CA PHE A 174 1.58 -17.65 2.10
C PHE A 174 1.55 -16.14 1.86
N LEU A 175 0.36 -15.53 1.86
CA LEU A 175 0.19 -14.08 1.76
C LEU A 175 0.94 -13.35 2.86
N THR A 176 0.83 -13.81 4.11
CA THR A 176 1.50 -13.19 5.25
C THR A 176 3.02 -13.22 5.10
N ILE A 177 3.59 -14.37 4.70
CA ILE A 177 5.03 -14.50 4.45
C ILE A 177 5.49 -13.53 3.34
N VAL A 178 4.77 -13.52 2.21
CA VAL A 178 5.10 -12.69 1.06
C VAL A 178 4.84 -11.20 1.32
N PHE A 179 3.97 -10.85 2.27
CA PHE A 179 3.69 -9.49 2.73
C PHE A 179 4.81 -8.93 3.62
N LEU A 180 5.32 -9.73 4.57
CA LEU A 180 6.30 -9.27 5.56
C LEU A 180 7.58 -8.73 4.90
N ILE A 181 8.10 -9.45 3.88
CA ILE A 181 9.39 -9.11 3.27
C ILE A 181 9.33 -7.73 2.55
N PRO A 182 8.37 -7.45 1.63
CA PRO A 182 8.24 -6.14 0.99
C PRO A 182 7.85 -5.02 1.96
N TRP A 183 7.07 -5.32 3.00
CA TRP A 183 6.66 -4.32 3.98
C TRP A 183 7.84 -3.86 4.84
N ILE A 184 8.60 -4.80 5.43
CA ILE A 184 9.81 -4.49 6.22
C ILE A 184 10.82 -3.73 5.35
N THR A 185 11.02 -4.11 4.09
CA THR A 185 11.94 -3.41 3.19
C THR A 185 11.42 -2.07 2.66
N SER A 186 10.17 -1.69 2.96
CA SER A 186 9.61 -0.38 2.61
C SER A 186 10.05 0.72 3.60
N PHE A 187 10.50 0.37 4.81
CA PHE A 187 11.01 1.35 5.77
C PHE A 187 12.30 2.00 5.26
N LYS A 188 12.39 3.33 5.32
CA LYS A 188 13.54 4.11 4.80
C LYS A 188 14.87 3.69 5.43
N PHE A 189 14.86 3.34 6.72
CA PHE A 189 16.03 2.85 7.43
C PHE A 189 16.60 1.57 6.82
N ILE A 190 15.73 0.57 6.59
CA ILE A 190 16.10 -0.72 6.01
C ILE A 190 16.45 -0.57 4.51
N ARG A 191 15.68 0.26 3.78
CA ARG A 191 15.91 0.59 2.38
C ARG A 191 17.32 1.12 2.12
N ARG A 192 17.84 1.98 3.01
CA ARG A 192 19.18 2.61 2.87
C ARG A 192 20.33 1.62 3.02
N GLN A 193 20.11 0.52 3.73
CA GLN A 193 21.12 -0.52 3.95
C GLN A 193 21.21 -1.52 2.80
N MET A 194 20.33 -1.43 1.79
CA MET A 194 20.22 -2.42 0.73
C MET A 194 20.68 -1.89 -0.63
N PRO A 195 21.53 -2.63 -1.37
CA PRO A 195 21.87 -2.29 -2.75
C PRO A 195 20.62 -2.19 -3.64
N ALA A 196 20.64 -1.24 -4.58
CA ALA A 196 19.48 -0.98 -5.46
C ALA A 196 19.08 -2.20 -6.31
N SER A 197 20.03 -3.07 -6.66
CA SER A 197 19.79 -4.34 -7.38
C SER A 197 19.01 -5.34 -6.53
N THR A 198 19.43 -5.56 -5.28
CA THR A 198 18.77 -6.45 -4.31
C THR A 198 17.37 -5.96 -3.99
N TRP A 199 17.21 -4.67 -3.73
CA TRP A 199 15.88 -4.10 -3.45
C TRP A 199 14.91 -4.31 -4.61
N ARG A 200 15.37 -4.12 -5.85
CA ARG A 200 14.54 -4.40 -7.03
C ARG A 200 14.11 -5.85 -7.12
N LYS A 201 14.96 -6.80 -6.71
CA LYS A 201 14.60 -8.23 -6.65
C LYS A 201 13.55 -8.48 -5.56
N VAL A 202 13.75 -7.95 -4.36
CA VAL A 202 12.79 -8.09 -3.24
C VAL A 202 11.43 -7.50 -3.61
N GLN A 203 11.39 -6.32 -4.22
CA GLN A 203 10.14 -5.68 -4.63
C GLN A 203 9.40 -6.42 -5.76
N LYS A 204 10.01 -7.42 -6.42
CA LYS A 204 9.24 -8.32 -7.29
C LYS A 204 8.24 -9.18 -6.52
N LEU A 205 8.46 -9.40 -5.21
CA LEU A 205 7.48 -10.08 -4.34
C LEU A 205 6.18 -9.28 -4.17
N ALA A 206 6.15 -7.98 -4.50
CA ALA A 206 4.93 -7.20 -4.49
C ALA A 206 3.88 -7.69 -5.52
N TYR A 207 4.32 -8.34 -6.61
CA TYR A 207 3.40 -8.92 -7.61
C TYR A 207 2.63 -10.15 -7.08
N PRO A 208 3.28 -11.21 -6.56
CA PRO A 208 2.56 -12.32 -5.94
C PRO A 208 1.80 -11.88 -4.69
N PHE A 209 2.33 -10.93 -3.89
CA PHE A 209 1.59 -10.32 -2.78
C PHE A 209 0.23 -9.76 -3.23
N MET A 210 0.21 -8.93 -4.28
CA MET A 210 -1.02 -8.34 -4.81
C MET A 210 -2.04 -9.40 -5.23
N PHE A 211 -1.57 -10.45 -5.93
CA PHE A 211 -2.44 -11.52 -6.38
C PHE A 211 -3.01 -12.32 -5.21
N LEU A 212 -2.16 -12.73 -4.27
CA LEU A 212 -2.56 -13.46 -3.07
C LEU A 212 -3.52 -12.63 -2.20
N MET A 213 -3.31 -11.31 -2.09
CA MET A 213 -4.18 -10.41 -1.32
C MET A 213 -5.59 -10.34 -1.93
N LEU A 214 -5.69 -10.22 -3.26
CA LEU A 214 -6.98 -10.22 -3.93
C LEU A 214 -7.65 -11.60 -3.86
N LEU A 215 -6.86 -12.66 -4.00
CA LEU A 215 -7.32 -14.04 -3.92
C LEU A 215 -7.86 -14.37 -2.53
N GLN A 216 -7.20 -13.88 -1.48
CA GLN A 216 -7.64 -13.97 -0.09
C GLN A 216 -9.04 -13.37 0.07
N GLY A 217 -9.23 -12.12 -0.40
CA GLY A 217 -10.52 -11.44 -0.33
C GLY A 217 -11.61 -12.14 -1.12
N LEU A 218 -11.28 -12.70 -2.29
CA LEU A 218 -12.19 -13.49 -3.11
C LEU A 218 -12.67 -14.74 -2.36
N PHE A 219 -11.74 -15.57 -1.86
CA PHE A 219 -12.12 -16.81 -1.18
C PHE A 219 -12.84 -16.58 0.15
N LEU A 220 -12.48 -15.54 0.91
CA LEU A 220 -13.25 -15.15 2.09
C LEU A 220 -14.66 -14.71 1.72
N GLY A 221 -14.85 -13.95 0.63
CA GLY A 221 -16.17 -13.58 0.14
C GLY A 221 -16.99 -14.80 -0.29
N VAL A 222 -16.39 -15.71 -1.05
CA VAL A 222 -17.04 -16.96 -1.51
C VAL A 222 -17.40 -17.87 -0.34
N GLY A 223 -16.51 -18.07 0.63
CA GLY A 223 -16.80 -18.95 1.77
C GLY A 223 -17.91 -18.40 2.68
N HIS A 224 -18.00 -17.07 2.87
CA HIS A 224 -19.14 -16.48 3.58
C HIS A 224 -20.43 -16.55 2.75
N ALA A 225 -20.36 -16.36 1.43
CA ALA A 225 -21.54 -16.50 0.56
C ALA A 225 -22.04 -17.95 0.49
N ALA A 226 -21.15 -18.93 0.58
CA ALA A 226 -21.48 -20.35 0.64
C ALA A 226 -21.95 -20.80 2.04
N TYR A 227 -21.94 -19.91 3.04
CA TYR A 227 -22.35 -20.24 4.39
C TYR A 227 -23.84 -20.63 4.44
N GLY A 228 -24.12 -21.83 4.92
CA GLY A 228 -25.47 -22.41 4.91
C GLY A 228 -25.83 -23.14 3.61
N TRP A 229 -24.91 -23.31 2.65
CA TRP A 229 -25.12 -24.21 1.53
C TRP A 229 -24.87 -25.68 1.94
N PRO A 230 -25.63 -26.67 1.43
CA PRO A 230 -26.89 -26.51 0.70
C PRO A 230 -28.02 -26.00 1.63
N PHE A 231 -28.89 -25.14 1.07
CA PHE A 231 -29.94 -24.39 1.80
C PHE A 231 -31.12 -25.26 2.29
N ASP A 232 -30.94 -26.57 2.27
CA ASP A 232 -31.84 -27.60 2.77
C ASP A 232 -31.38 -28.18 4.12
N SER A 233 -30.16 -27.87 4.56
CA SER A 233 -29.63 -28.32 5.84
C SER A 233 -30.36 -27.68 7.01
N GLN A 234 -30.51 -28.41 8.13
CA GLN A 234 -31.13 -27.90 9.37
C GLN A 234 -30.47 -26.61 9.88
N ILE A 235 -29.16 -26.46 9.67
CA ILE A 235 -28.40 -25.26 10.04
C ILE A 235 -28.84 -24.06 9.19
N SER A 236 -28.89 -24.24 7.86
CA SER A 236 -29.33 -23.20 6.93
C SER A 236 -30.78 -22.77 7.15
N MET A 237 -31.67 -23.73 7.40
CA MET A 237 -33.07 -23.47 7.72
C MET A 237 -33.22 -22.66 9.01
N ARG A 238 -32.43 -22.96 10.06
CA ARG A 238 -32.41 -22.16 11.29
C ARG A 238 -31.88 -20.74 11.05
N LEU A 239 -30.79 -20.60 10.30
CA LEU A 239 -30.19 -19.31 9.96
C LEU A 239 -31.17 -18.42 9.18
N ILE A 240 -31.76 -18.95 8.12
CA ILE A 240 -32.73 -18.25 7.28
C ILE A 240 -34.01 -17.93 8.06
N ALA A 241 -34.54 -18.88 8.84
CA ALA A 241 -35.77 -18.68 9.61
C ALA A 241 -35.60 -17.67 10.75
N SER A 242 -34.40 -17.58 11.36
CA SER A 242 -34.16 -16.64 12.45
C SER A 242 -34.19 -15.17 12.01
N ASN A 243 -33.63 -14.86 10.84
CA ASN A 243 -33.65 -13.51 10.29
C ASN A 243 -33.43 -13.50 8.76
N PRO A 244 -34.48 -13.71 7.95
CA PRO A 244 -34.34 -13.91 6.51
C PRO A 244 -33.83 -12.66 5.80
N ALA A 245 -34.24 -11.47 6.26
CA ALA A 245 -33.79 -10.19 5.70
C ALA A 245 -32.28 -10.00 5.89
N SER A 246 -31.76 -10.25 7.09
CA SER A 246 -30.32 -10.12 7.37
C SER A 246 -29.50 -11.13 6.57
N TYR A 247 -30.00 -12.35 6.42
CA TYR A 247 -29.34 -13.38 5.62
C TYR A 247 -29.17 -12.96 4.16
N VAL A 248 -30.24 -12.51 3.50
CA VAL A 248 -30.18 -12.08 2.08
C VAL A 248 -29.27 -10.87 1.91
N ILE A 249 -29.30 -9.93 2.84
CA ILE A 249 -28.44 -8.74 2.81
C ILE A 249 -26.96 -9.12 2.97
N ASP A 250 -26.64 -10.02 3.89
CA ASP A 250 -25.26 -10.50 4.09
C ASP A 250 -24.78 -11.33 2.90
N LEU A 251 -25.63 -12.21 2.34
CA LEU A 251 -25.35 -12.94 1.11
C LEU A 251 -25.01 -11.98 -0.05
N ALA A 252 -25.85 -10.96 -0.27
CA ALA A 252 -25.60 -9.94 -1.31
C ALA A 252 -24.28 -9.19 -1.08
N ARG A 253 -23.95 -8.84 0.18
CA ARG A 253 -22.66 -8.23 0.54
C ARG A 253 -21.49 -9.13 0.15
N TYR A 254 -21.52 -10.39 0.55
CA TYR A 254 -20.40 -11.32 0.34
C TYR A 254 -20.22 -11.71 -1.14
N VAL A 255 -21.33 -11.92 -1.86
CA VAL A 255 -21.30 -12.14 -3.31
C VAL A 255 -20.75 -10.90 -4.02
N GLY A 256 -21.26 -9.71 -3.68
CA GLY A 256 -20.75 -8.45 -4.23
C GLY A 256 -19.25 -8.26 -3.95
N GLN A 257 -18.81 -8.57 -2.73
CA GLN A 257 -17.41 -8.51 -2.36
C GLN A 257 -16.55 -9.45 -3.20
N ALA A 258 -16.95 -10.71 -3.36
CA ALA A 258 -16.26 -11.69 -4.18
C ALA A 258 -16.12 -11.22 -5.64
N TRP A 259 -17.20 -10.72 -6.24
CA TRP A 259 -17.19 -10.19 -7.61
C TRP A 259 -16.24 -9.00 -7.77
N ILE A 260 -16.18 -8.10 -6.79
CA ILE A 260 -15.26 -6.95 -6.82
C ILE A 260 -13.81 -7.40 -6.77
N TYR A 261 -13.46 -8.36 -5.90
CA TYR A 261 -12.12 -8.92 -5.87
C TYR A 261 -11.76 -9.62 -7.19
N PHE A 262 -12.70 -10.39 -7.75
CA PHE A 262 -12.53 -11.02 -9.06
C PHE A 262 -12.30 -9.98 -10.17
N PHE A 263 -13.08 -8.89 -10.19
CA PHE A 263 -12.91 -7.79 -11.12
C PHE A 263 -11.54 -7.13 -10.97
N PHE A 264 -11.07 -6.87 -9.75
CA PHE A 264 -9.74 -6.34 -9.52
C PHE A 264 -8.64 -7.28 -10.01
N ILE A 265 -8.78 -8.60 -9.82
CA ILE A 265 -7.83 -9.59 -10.36
C ILE A 265 -7.76 -9.49 -11.88
N CYS A 266 -8.92 -9.48 -12.55
CA CYS A 266 -9.00 -9.41 -14.01
C CYS A 266 -8.40 -8.11 -14.56
N VAL A 267 -8.84 -6.97 -14.03
CA VAL A 267 -8.39 -5.64 -14.46
C VAL A 267 -6.90 -5.47 -14.20
N TYR A 268 -6.43 -5.78 -13.00
CA TYR A 268 -5.01 -5.64 -12.66
C TYR A 268 -4.14 -6.55 -13.53
N SER A 269 -4.56 -7.80 -13.77
CA SER A 269 -3.83 -8.73 -14.63
C SER A 269 -3.75 -8.23 -16.08
N ALA A 270 -4.87 -7.74 -16.64
CA ALA A 270 -4.91 -7.17 -17.97
C ALA A 270 -3.99 -5.94 -18.10
N LEU A 271 -4.04 -5.01 -17.14
CA LEU A 271 -3.16 -3.85 -17.09
C LEU A 271 -1.69 -4.23 -16.92
N LEU A 272 -1.39 -5.23 -16.11
CA LEU A 272 -0.03 -5.72 -15.90
C LEU A 272 0.56 -6.34 -17.18
N VAL A 273 -0.23 -7.12 -17.92
CA VAL A 273 0.17 -7.69 -19.21
C VAL A 273 0.42 -6.58 -20.24
N ARG A 274 -0.51 -5.63 -20.36
CA ARG A 274 -0.37 -4.46 -21.26
C ARG A 274 0.90 -3.67 -20.95
N ARG A 275 1.12 -3.33 -19.67
CA ARG A 275 2.30 -2.56 -19.25
C ARG A 275 3.61 -3.33 -19.46
N ARG A 276 3.60 -4.65 -19.34
CA ARG A 276 4.76 -5.50 -19.68
C ARG A 276 5.03 -5.50 -21.19
N ALA A 277 3.99 -5.54 -22.01
CA ALA A 277 4.11 -5.47 -23.46
C ALA A 277 4.65 -4.10 -23.93
N GLU A 278 4.13 -3.00 -23.36
CA GLU A 278 4.61 -1.64 -23.62
C GLU A 278 6.11 -1.51 -23.31
N ARG A 279 6.56 -1.92 -22.12
CA ARG A 279 7.99 -1.87 -21.76
C ARG A 279 8.87 -2.72 -22.70
N LYS A 280 8.35 -3.83 -23.23
CA LYS A 280 9.09 -4.65 -24.21
C LYS A 280 9.17 -3.94 -25.57
N ARG A 281 8.12 -3.21 -25.98
CA ARG A 281 8.12 -2.39 -27.21
C ARG A 281 9.10 -1.22 -27.08
N GLU A 282 9.02 -0.46 -25.99
CA GLU A 282 9.96 0.64 -25.67
C GLU A 282 11.42 0.15 -25.68
N ALA A 283 11.69 -1.03 -25.10
CA ALA A 283 13.04 -1.62 -25.11
C ALA A 283 13.51 -1.99 -26.53
N ARG A 284 12.63 -2.58 -27.36
CA ARG A 284 12.94 -2.92 -28.76
C ARG A 284 13.21 -1.67 -29.60
N GLU A 285 12.39 -0.63 -29.43
CA GLU A 285 12.56 0.66 -30.10
C GLU A 285 13.88 1.34 -29.71
N SER A 286 14.22 1.33 -28.42
CA SER A 286 15.50 1.88 -27.95
C SER A 286 16.71 1.12 -28.52
N MET A 287 16.67 -0.22 -28.58
CA MET A 287 17.74 -1.02 -29.20
C MET A 287 17.86 -0.77 -30.70
N THR A 288 16.73 -0.59 -31.39
CA THR A 288 16.71 -0.31 -32.83
C THR A 288 17.28 1.07 -33.12
N SER A 289 16.89 2.10 -32.34
CA SER A 289 17.43 3.45 -32.45
C SER A 289 18.93 3.50 -32.16
N THR A 290 19.41 2.78 -31.14
CA THR A 290 20.85 2.69 -30.84
C THR A 290 21.61 2.01 -31.97
N LYS A 291 21.07 0.92 -32.54
CA LYS A 291 21.72 0.20 -33.65
C LYS A 291 21.83 1.07 -34.91
N VAL A 292 20.75 1.79 -35.27
CA VAL A 292 20.76 2.73 -36.40
C VAL A 292 21.76 3.87 -36.19
N SER A 293 21.91 4.37 -34.95
CA SER A 293 22.93 5.39 -34.63
C SER A 293 24.36 4.88 -34.72
N CYS A 294 24.62 3.60 -34.45
CA CYS A 294 25.96 3.00 -34.55
C CYS A 294 26.33 2.55 -35.98
N GLU A 295 25.34 2.31 -36.85
CA GLU A 295 25.54 1.90 -38.25
C GLU A 295 25.54 3.08 -39.24
N ALA A 296 25.26 4.31 -38.78
CA ALA A 296 25.39 5.51 -39.61
C ALA A 296 26.89 5.77 -39.91
N PRO A 297 27.31 5.87 -41.18
CA PRO A 297 28.71 6.09 -41.51
C PRO A 297 29.14 7.51 -41.09
N GLU A 298 30.21 7.60 -40.28
CA GLU A 298 31.02 8.82 -40.19
C GLU A 298 31.66 9.07 -41.57
N GLY A 299 31.00 9.90 -42.37
CA GLY A 299 31.37 10.14 -43.77
C GLY A 299 31.15 11.59 -44.19
N LYS A 300 32.10 12.44 -43.79
CA LYS A 300 32.59 13.66 -44.49
C LYS A 300 31.58 14.78 -44.85
N THR A 301 31.78 15.94 -44.21
CA THR A 301 32.04 17.20 -44.93
C THR A 301 32.73 18.20 -44.01
N ASP A 302 34.06 18.08 -43.92
CA ASP A 302 34.90 19.27 -43.81
C ASP A 302 34.96 19.91 -45.20
N MET A 303 34.38 21.09 -45.35
CA MET A 303 34.85 22.06 -46.33
C MET A 303 34.99 23.42 -45.65
N VAL A 304 36.24 23.75 -45.40
CA VAL A 304 36.75 25.11 -45.24
C VAL A 304 36.28 25.96 -46.42
N VAL A 305 35.52 27.03 -46.16
CA VAL A 305 35.57 28.26 -46.97
C VAL A 305 35.62 29.44 -46.01
N ASN A 306 36.85 29.90 -45.79
CA ASN A 306 37.14 31.25 -45.36
C ASN A 306 37.10 32.15 -46.61
N ARG A 307 36.21 33.15 -46.65
CA ARG A 307 36.29 34.25 -47.63
C ARG A 307 35.98 35.55 -46.89
N GLY A 308 36.97 36.43 -46.88
CA GLY A 308 37.00 37.63 -46.06
C GLY A 308 36.09 38.78 -46.51
N ALA A 309 36.00 39.73 -45.57
CA ALA A 309 35.92 41.19 -45.74
C ALA A 309 35.13 41.77 -46.91
N SER A 310 34.05 42.51 -46.58
CA SER A 310 33.88 43.90 -47.04
C SER A 310 32.83 44.63 -46.18
N GLU A 311 33.05 45.93 -46.05
CA GLU A 311 32.47 46.95 -45.20
C GLU A 311 30.96 47.19 -45.37
N SER A 312 30.31 47.70 -44.32
CA SER A 312 29.47 48.91 -44.43
C SER A 312 29.17 49.48 -43.05
N LYS A 313 29.77 50.64 -42.77
CA LYS A 313 29.41 51.58 -41.70
C LYS A 313 27.95 52.03 -41.85
N THR A 314 27.25 52.22 -40.74
CA THR A 314 26.56 53.50 -40.48
C THR A 314 26.25 53.67 -39.00
N ASP A 315 26.68 54.83 -38.50
CA ASP A 315 26.55 55.37 -37.15
C ASP A 315 25.09 55.48 -36.67
N THR A 316 24.88 55.46 -35.34
CA THR A 316 24.43 56.65 -34.57
C THR A 316 24.50 56.38 -33.04
N LYS A 317 25.60 56.83 -32.44
CA LYS A 317 25.72 57.84 -31.35
C LYS A 317 25.00 57.68 -29.98
N VAL A 318 25.81 58.01 -28.96
CA VAL A 318 25.55 58.53 -27.59
C VAL A 318 25.35 57.44 -26.52
N GLY A 319 26.13 57.32 -25.45
CA GLY A 319 27.23 58.13 -24.90
C GLY A 319 27.25 58.01 -23.36
N ARG A 320 28.46 58.05 -22.78
CA ARG A 320 28.88 58.17 -21.36
C ARG A 320 29.12 56.84 -20.62
N GLU A 321 30.36 56.33 -20.59
CA GLU A 321 31.52 56.68 -19.72
C GLU A 321 31.30 56.38 -18.23
N VAL A 322 32.24 55.88 -17.42
CA VAL A 322 33.47 55.04 -17.50
C VAL A 322 34.15 55.20 -16.12
N SER A 323 34.94 54.20 -15.74
CA SER A 323 36.05 54.20 -14.74
C SER A 323 35.68 54.05 -13.26
N GLU A 324 36.10 52.95 -12.60
CA GLU A 324 37.45 52.65 -12.03
C GLU A 324 37.43 53.01 -10.53
N SER A 325 38.13 52.38 -9.59
CA SER A 325 39.27 51.46 -9.62
C SER A 325 39.34 50.74 -8.25
N ASN A 326 40.03 49.60 -8.29
CA ASN A 326 40.75 48.88 -7.23
C ASN A 326 41.14 49.64 -5.95
N HIS A 327 41.15 48.91 -4.82
CA HIS A 327 42.34 48.88 -3.97
C HIS A 327 42.44 47.56 -3.18
N ASP A 328 43.62 46.94 -3.31
CA ASP A 328 44.21 45.94 -2.41
C ASP A 328 44.20 46.40 -0.94
N GLU A 329 44.17 45.46 0.02
CA GLU A 329 45.30 45.27 0.93
C GLU A 329 45.21 43.96 1.74
N SER A 330 46.30 43.20 1.69
CA SER A 330 46.67 42.02 2.46
C SER A 330 47.32 42.37 3.80
N ALA A 331 47.13 41.56 4.85
CA ALA A 331 48.12 41.19 5.91
C ALA A 331 47.36 40.69 7.16
N SER A 332 47.54 39.48 7.70
CA SER A 332 48.73 38.75 8.17
C SER A 332 48.81 38.72 9.71
N LEU A 333 48.84 37.48 10.23
CA LEU A 333 49.51 36.98 11.45
C LEU A 333 49.12 37.48 12.85
N LYS A 334 48.78 36.51 13.73
CA LYS A 334 49.57 36.05 14.93
C LYS A 334 48.70 35.07 15.76
N THR A 335 49.02 33.77 15.76
CA THR A 335 49.87 32.97 16.70
C THR A 335 49.30 32.70 18.09
N ALA A 336 49.28 31.39 18.44
CA ALA A 336 49.39 30.79 19.77
C ALA A 336 48.17 30.98 20.71
N GLU A 337 47.75 30.05 21.58
CA GLU A 337 48.49 29.12 22.44
C GLU A 337 47.56 28.04 23.06
N GLY A 338 48.05 26.83 23.32
CA GLY A 338 48.00 26.22 24.67
C GLY A 338 46.71 25.68 25.30
N SER A 339 46.68 24.35 25.48
CA SER A 339 46.51 23.65 26.78
C SER A 339 45.12 23.30 27.33
N LYS A 340 44.89 21.97 27.40
CA LYS A 340 44.29 21.16 28.48
C LYS A 340 43.23 21.79 29.40
N ARG A 341 42.08 21.10 29.54
CA ARG A 341 41.69 20.47 30.82
C ARG A 341 40.49 19.52 30.70
N ASP A 342 40.58 18.46 31.49
CA ASP A 342 39.62 17.40 31.76
C ASP A 342 38.32 17.89 32.42
N ALA A 343 37.20 17.23 32.08
CA ALA A 343 36.12 16.81 32.97
C ALA A 343 35.18 15.85 32.23
#